data_AF-A0A6L4AQK9-F1
#
_entry.id   AF-A0A6L4AQK9-F1
#
_cell.length_a   1.000
_cell.length_b   1.000
_cell.length_c   1.000
_cell.angle_alpha   90.00
_cell.angle_beta   90.00
_cell.angle_gamma   90.00
#
_symmetry.space_group_name_H-M   'P 1'
#
loop_
_entity.id
_entity.type
_entity.pdbx_description
1 polymer ?
#
loop_
_entity_poly.entity_id
_entity_poly.type
_entity_poly.pdbx_seq_one_letter_code
_entity_poly.pdbx_strand_id
1 'polypeptide(L)'
;MHIPKTAGTSFNTFALSLFPRGRGISHIELIDKSRYPELQRTYRYISGHLPVGVLKEWFQLEQADLYTIIREPYAHLHSHLKWLIRTASSQDDTYFRHNNPAIIELGEALATINFSHPKSLESFIAGMNDLEAAFLDNMQLRYFLDQIPRRTGHADLDKAKENCRLFRQIGTTERYAEFTATFVKSHALIQSGIPFRLNRSREKPLFDLNDPAIRNALYPLVQLDLQLYEGLDKHP
;
A
#
# COMPACT_ATOMS: atom_id res chain seq x y z
N MET A 1 0.93 -6.15 -7.62
CA MET A 1 1.47 -5.64 -6.35
C MET A 1 0.35 -5.00 -5.53
N HIS A 2 0.13 -5.46 -4.30
CA HIS A 2 -0.85 -4.88 -3.38
C HIS A 2 -0.14 -4.01 -2.34
N ILE A 3 -0.34 -2.70 -2.38
CA ILE A 3 0.11 -1.80 -1.30
C ILE A 3 -0.99 -1.76 -0.22
N PRO A 4 -0.67 -1.94 1.07
CA PRO A 4 -1.67 -1.85 2.12
C PRO A 4 -2.45 -0.54 2.05
N LYS A 5 -3.76 -0.58 2.33
CA LYS A 5 -4.65 0.60 2.44
C LYS A 5 -4.92 1.38 1.14
N THR A 6 -4.68 0.77 -0.02
CA THR A 6 -4.99 1.33 -1.35
C THR A 6 -6.14 0.60 -2.06
N ALA A 7 -7.13 0.13 -1.29
CA ALA A 7 -8.27 -0.67 -1.78
C ALA A 7 -7.90 -2.03 -2.42
N GLY A 8 -6.67 -2.52 -2.23
CA GLY A 8 -6.21 -3.76 -2.88
C GLY A 8 -6.91 -5.04 -2.40
N THR A 9 -7.47 -5.10 -1.19
CA THR A 9 -8.37 -6.22 -0.81
C THR A 9 -9.58 -6.29 -1.74
N SER A 10 -10.22 -5.15 -1.98
CA SER A 10 -11.39 -5.09 -2.87
C SER A 10 -11.00 -5.40 -4.32
N PHE A 11 -9.84 -4.94 -4.77
CA PHE A 11 -9.31 -5.31 -6.10
C PHE A 11 -8.98 -6.79 -6.21
N ASN A 12 -8.36 -7.39 -5.20
CA ASN A 12 -8.08 -8.83 -5.19
C ASN A 12 -9.36 -9.65 -5.28
N THR A 13 -10.39 -9.32 -4.49
CA THR A 13 -11.69 -10.01 -4.57
C THR A 13 -12.31 -9.87 -5.95
N PHE A 14 -12.22 -8.67 -6.55
CA PHE A 14 -12.70 -8.42 -7.90
C PHE A 14 -11.92 -9.22 -8.95
N ALA A 15 -10.59 -9.15 -8.96
CA ALA A 15 -9.77 -9.85 -9.94
C ALA A 15 -9.96 -11.36 -9.83
N LEU A 16 -9.97 -11.92 -8.61
CA LEU A 16 -10.17 -13.35 -8.38
C LEU A 16 -11.53 -13.87 -8.88
N SER A 17 -12.57 -13.03 -8.95
CA SER A 17 -13.86 -13.44 -9.50
C SER A 17 -13.88 -13.50 -11.04
N LEU A 18 -12.92 -12.86 -11.71
CA LEU A 18 -12.79 -12.85 -13.17
C LEU A 18 -12.01 -14.06 -13.71
N PHE A 19 -11.14 -14.67 -12.90
CA PHE A 19 -10.36 -15.83 -13.32
C PHE A 19 -11.07 -17.15 -12.97
N PRO A 20 -10.84 -18.24 -13.74
CA PRO A 20 -11.36 -19.55 -13.38
C PRO A 20 -10.95 -19.95 -11.97
N ARG A 21 -11.82 -20.69 -11.26
CA ARG A 21 -11.54 -21.17 -9.89
C ARG A 21 -10.17 -21.88 -9.84
N GLY A 22 -9.37 -21.55 -8.83
CA GLY A 22 -8.03 -22.10 -8.65
C GLY A 22 -6.95 -21.50 -9.56
N ARG A 23 -7.29 -20.53 -10.43
CA ARG A 23 -6.31 -19.85 -11.30
C ARG A 23 -5.85 -18.49 -10.76
N GLY A 24 -6.31 -18.08 -9.59
CA GLY A 24 -5.84 -16.88 -8.91
C GLY A 24 -5.46 -17.14 -7.45
N ILE A 25 -4.48 -16.40 -6.95
CA ILE A 25 -4.02 -16.44 -5.58
C ILE A 25 -3.73 -15.01 -5.07
N SER A 26 -4.03 -14.75 -3.80
CA SER A 26 -3.71 -13.50 -3.11
C SER A 26 -3.02 -13.78 -1.78
N HIS A 27 -2.47 -12.74 -1.15
CA HIS A 27 -1.77 -12.82 0.13
C HIS A 27 -0.54 -13.74 0.11
N ILE A 28 0.18 -13.76 -1.01
CA ILE A 28 1.34 -14.65 -1.16
C ILE A 28 2.53 -14.23 -0.29
N GLU A 29 2.51 -13.05 0.33
CA GLU A 29 3.46 -12.65 1.37
C GLU A 29 3.48 -13.59 2.58
N LEU A 30 2.41 -14.38 2.77
CA LEU A 30 2.30 -15.39 3.84
C LEU A 30 2.86 -16.76 3.42
N ILE A 31 3.30 -16.91 2.17
CA ILE A 31 3.86 -18.14 1.61
C ILE A 31 5.37 -18.00 1.54
N ASP A 32 6.08 -19.10 1.81
CA ASP A 32 7.53 -19.17 1.64
C ASP A 32 7.95 -18.75 0.22
N LYS A 33 8.90 -17.81 0.13
CA LYS A 33 9.36 -17.22 -1.14
C LYS A 33 9.96 -18.25 -2.09
N SER A 34 10.55 -19.34 -1.58
CA SER A 34 11.08 -20.43 -2.41
C SER A 34 10.02 -21.06 -3.32
N ARG A 35 8.74 -20.90 -3.01
CA ARG A 35 7.60 -21.40 -3.78
C ARG A 35 7.14 -20.43 -4.87
N TYR A 36 7.57 -19.17 -4.86
CA TYR A 36 7.07 -18.15 -5.80
C TYR A 36 7.26 -18.52 -7.28
N PRO A 37 8.38 -19.13 -7.72
CA PRO A 37 8.52 -19.59 -9.10
C PRO A 37 7.47 -20.64 -9.51
N GLU A 38 7.05 -21.50 -8.59
CA GLU A 38 5.98 -22.48 -8.83
C GLU A 38 4.62 -21.79 -8.94
N LEU A 39 4.36 -20.79 -8.08
CA LEU A 39 3.14 -19.99 -8.14
C LEU A 39 3.00 -19.31 -9.51
N GLN A 40 4.09 -18.74 -10.06
CA GLN A 40 4.07 -18.08 -11.38
C GLN A 40 3.65 -19.02 -12.51
N ARG A 41 4.10 -20.28 -12.48
CA ARG A 41 3.72 -21.29 -13.48
C ARG A 41 2.27 -21.74 -13.32
N THR A 42 1.78 -21.74 -12.09
CA THR A 42 0.48 -22.31 -11.72
C THR A 42 -0.65 -21.30 -11.90
N TYR A 43 -0.50 -20.06 -11.44
CA TYR A 43 -1.58 -19.10 -11.36
C TYR A 43 -1.55 -18.10 -12.52
N ARG A 44 -2.73 -17.61 -12.93
CA ARG A 44 -2.90 -16.51 -13.90
C ARG A 44 -2.98 -15.15 -13.21
N TYR A 45 -3.35 -15.13 -11.94
CA TYR A 45 -3.39 -13.93 -11.11
C TYR A 45 -2.67 -14.19 -9.79
N ILE A 46 -1.71 -13.33 -9.47
CA ILE A 46 -0.93 -13.42 -8.25
C ILE A 46 -0.92 -12.04 -7.60
N SER A 47 -1.26 -11.98 -6.32
CA SER A 47 -1.27 -10.74 -5.57
C SER A 47 -0.71 -10.92 -4.16
N GLY A 48 -0.01 -9.89 -3.70
CA GLY A 48 0.54 -9.85 -2.36
C GLY A 48 1.23 -8.52 -2.07
N HIS A 49 1.61 -8.35 -0.81
CA HIS A 49 2.38 -7.23 -0.30
C HIS A 49 3.87 -7.38 -0.66
N LEU A 50 4.16 -7.33 -1.96
CA LEU A 50 5.50 -7.57 -2.49
C LEU A 50 6.09 -6.30 -3.12
N PRO A 51 7.14 -5.71 -2.53
CA PRO A 51 7.90 -4.65 -3.17
C PRO A 51 8.54 -5.09 -4.49
N VAL A 52 8.86 -4.15 -5.37
CA VAL A 52 9.49 -4.41 -6.69
C VAL A 52 10.77 -5.22 -6.58
N GLY A 53 11.61 -4.98 -5.56
CA GLY A 53 12.80 -5.79 -5.31
C GLY A 53 12.50 -7.29 -5.19
N VAL A 54 11.45 -7.63 -4.43
CA VAL A 54 11.01 -9.02 -4.28
C VAL A 54 10.42 -9.56 -5.58
N LEU A 55 9.68 -8.73 -6.33
CA LEU A 55 9.15 -9.12 -7.63
C LEU A 55 10.26 -9.46 -8.63
N LYS A 56 11.31 -8.62 -8.72
CA LYS A 56 12.47 -8.83 -9.59
C LYS A 56 13.29 -10.07 -9.20
N GLU A 57 13.40 -10.33 -7.90
CA GLU A 57 14.19 -11.46 -7.39
C GLU A 57 13.52 -12.81 -7.66
N TRP A 58 12.19 -12.88 -7.52
CA TRP A 58 11.48 -14.17 -7.47
C TRP A 58 10.58 -14.47 -8.67
N PHE A 59 10.35 -13.50 -9.56
CA PHE A 59 9.46 -13.66 -10.71
C PHE A 59 10.12 -13.23 -12.03
N GLN A 60 9.74 -13.93 -13.10
CA GLN A 60 10.07 -13.57 -14.50
C GLN A 60 9.12 -12.47 -14.97
N LEU A 61 9.47 -11.20 -14.73
CA LEU A 61 8.59 -10.06 -14.95
C LEU A 61 8.24 -9.81 -16.42
N GLU A 62 9.09 -10.25 -17.35
CA GLU A 62 8.84 -10.19 -18.79
C GLU A 62 7.67 -11.08 -19.24
N GLN A 63 7.24 -12.01 -18.39
CA GLN A 63 6.10 -12.90 -18.63
C GLN A 63 4.85 -12.49 -17.83
N ALA A 64 4.87 -11.32 -17.18
CA ALA A 64 3.79 -10.87 -16.32
C ALA A 64 3.44 -9.40 -16.59
N ASP A 65 2.13 -9.12 -16.67
CA ASP A 65 1.65 -7.75 -16.59
C ASP A 65 1.56 -7.31 -15.13
N LEU A 66 2.29 -6.26 -14.75
CA LEU A 66 2.29 -5.73 -13.39
C LEU A 66 1.23 -4.65 -13.21
N TYR A 67 0.44 -4.80 -12.14
CA TYR A 67 -0.63 -3.89 -11.75
C TYR A 67 -0.48 -3.48 -10.29
N THR A 68 -0.84 -2.25 -9.97
CA THR A 68 -0.99 -1.78 -8.59
C THR A 68 -1.97 -0.61 -8.50
N ILE A 69 -2.36 -0.29 -7.27
CA ILE A 69 -3.19 0.86 -6.93
C ILE A 69 -2.48 1.63 -5.82
N ILE A 70 -2.34 2.93 -6.01
CA ILE A 70 -1.90 3.89 -4.99
C ILE A 70 -3.09 4.71 -4.49
N ARG A 71 -2.88 5.55 -3.49
CA ARG A 71 -3.90 6.42 -2.90
C ARG A 71 -3.30 7.78 -2.60
N GLU A 72 -4.13 8.82 -2.53
CA GLU A 72 -3.65 10.14 -2.08
C GLU A 72 -2.85 9.99 -0.77
N PRO A 73 -1.61 10.50 -0.70
CA PRO A 73 -0.67 10.12 0.36
C PRO A 73 -1.11 10.45 1.80
N TYR A 74 -1.80 11.57 2.02
CA TYR A 74 -2.32 11.88 3.36
C TYR A 74 -3.48 10.97 3.74
N ALA A 75 -4.39 10.67 2.80
CA ALA A 75 -5.48 9.72 3.00
C ALA A 75 -4.98 8.29 3.22
N HIS A 76 -3.86 7.93 2.57
CA HIS A 76 -3.16 6.67 2.78
C HIS A 76 -2.54 6.59 4.17
N LEU A 77 -1.73 7.59 4.55
CA LEU A 77 -1.10 7.69 5.87
C LEU A 77 -2.16 7.65 6.98
N HIS A 78 -3.24 8.42 6.85
CA HIS A 78 -4.36 8.42 7.78
C HIS A 78 -4.94 7.02 7.97
N SER A 79 -5.21 6.31 6.87
CA SER A 79 -5.74 4.95 6.92
C SER A 79 -4.77 3.94 7.52
N HIS A 80 -3.46 4.17 7.40
CA HIS A 80 -2.43 3.33 7.96
C HIS A 80 -2.27 3.54 9.46
N LEU A 81 -2.18 4.80 9.91
CA LEU A 81 -2.11 5.18 11.32
C LEU A 81 -3.31 4.61 12.11
N LYS A 82 -4.51 4.73 11.54
CA LYS A 82 -5.72 4.12 12.14
C LYS A 82 -5.60 2.62 12.32
N TRP A 83 -5.00 1.95 11.35
CA TRP A 83 -4.80 0.52 11.43
C TRP A 83 -3.78 0.15 12.50
N LEU A 84 -2.65 0.86 12.59
CA LEU A 84 -1.65 0.64 13.64
C LEU A 84 -2.26 0.79 15.04
N ILE A 85 -2.95 1.91 15.30
CA ILE A 85 -3.60 2.17 16.60
C ILE A 85 -4.60 1.07 16.95
N ARG A 86 -5.42 0.66 15.99
CA ARG A 86 -6.44 -0.38 16.21
C ARG A 86 -5.82 -1.76 16.44
N THR A 87 -4.78 -2.10 15.68
CA THR A 87 -4.06 -3.37 15.82
C THR A 87 -3.41 -3.47 17.19
N ALA A 88 -2.82 -2.39 17.70
CA ALA A 88 -2.31 -2.33 19.08
C ALA A 88 -3.42 -2.47 20.13
N SER A 89 -4.59 -1.89 19.87
CA SER A 89 -5.72 -1.90 20.82
C SER A 89 -6.53 -3.21 20.83
N SER A 90 -6.44 -4.04 19.78
CA SER A 90 -7.16 -5.31 19.69
C SER A 90 -6.49 -6.38 20.56
N GLN A 91 -7.30 -7.05 21.39
CA GLN A 91 -6.85 -8.16 22.24
C GLN A 91 -6.98 -9.52 21.53
N ASP A 92 -7.54 -9.57 20.33
CA ASP A 92 -8.06 -10.80 19.73
C ASP A 92 -6.98 -11.67 19.05
N ASP A 93 -5.76 -11.16 18.85
CA ASP A 93 -4.70 -11.88 18.13
C ASP A 93 -3.37 -11.87 18.90
N THR A 94 -3.28 -12.72 19.92
CA THR A 94 -2.07 -12.92 20.73
C THR A 94 -0.87 -13.39 19.90
N TYR A 95 -1.11 -14.16 18.83
CA TYR A 95 -0.04 -14.64 17.93
C TYR A 95 0.55 -13.48 17.12
N PHE A 96 -0.28 -12.62 16.53
CA PHE A 96 0.22 -11.45 15.81
C PHE A 96 0.99 -10.51 16.73
N ARG A 97 0.46 -10.22 17.93
CA ARG A 97 1.11 -9.35 18.92
C ARG A 97 2.50 -9.86 19.31
N HIS A 98 2.64 -11.17 19.54
CA HIS A 98 3.93 -11.76 19.93
C HIS A 98 4.97 -11.72 18.80
N ASN A 99 4.54 -11.90 17.55
CA ASN A 99 5.45 -11.93 16.40
C ASN A 99 5.76 -10.55 15.80
N ASN A 100 5.04 -9.48 16.20
CA ASN A 100 5.20 -8.14 15.64
C ASN A 100 5.28 -7.05 16.73
N PRO A 101 6.20 -7.14 17.71
CA PRO A 101 6.26 -6.21 18.84
C PRO A 101 6.42 -4.75 18.38
N ALA A 102 7.23 -4.48 17.35
CA ALA A 102 7.43 -3.14 16.83
C ALA A 102 6.13 -2.47 16.32
N ILE A 103 5.21 -3.24 15.71
CA ILE A 103 3.92 -2.72 15.24
C ILE A 103 3.02 -2.37 16.44
N ILE A 104 3.06 -3.18 17.49
CA ILE A 104 2.26 -2.96 18.71
C ILE A 104 2.78 -1.74 19.46
N GLU A 105 4.08 -1.67 19.73
CA GLU A 105 4.72 -0.53 20.41
C GLU A 105 4.46 0.78 19.67
N LEU A 106 4.62 0.79 18.34
CA LEU A 106 4.31 1.96 17.52
C LEU A 106 2.82 2.31 17.59
N GLY A 107 1.92 1.33 17.49
CA GLY A 107 0.48 1.57 17.58
C GLY A 107 0.04 2.13 18.94
N GLU A 108 0.64 1.66 20.04
CA GLU A 108 0.41 2.16 21.39
C GLU A 108 0.93 3.60 21.55
N ALA A 109 2.15 3.88 21.06
CA ALA A 109 2.70 5.24 21.05
C ALA A 109 1.79 6.20 20.25
N LEU A 110 1.37 5.80 19.04
CA LEU A 110 0.46 6.57 18.20
C LEU A 110 -0.88 6.86 18.88
N ALA A 111 -1.40 5.94 19.71
CA ALA A 111 -2.67 6.13 20.40
C ALA A 111 -2.64 7.27 21.44
N THR A 112 -1.45 7.67 21.89
CA THR A 112 -1.27 8.77 22.86
C THR A 112 -1.17 10.15 22.20
N ILE A 113 -1.02 10.21 20.87
CA ILE A 113 -0.79 11.45 20.13
C ILE A 113 -2.10 12.19 19.91
N ASN A 114 -2.10 13.50 20.16
CA ASN A 114 -3.21 14.36 19.76
C ASN A 114 -3.09 14.75 18.28
N PHE A 115 -3.72 13.96 17.40
CA PHE A 115 -3.75 14.20 15.95
C PHE A 115 -4.44 15.50 15.52
N SER A 116 -5.18 16.17 16.41
CA SER A 116 -5.79 17.48 16.11
C SER A 116 -4.84 18.66 16.35
N HIS A 117 -3.62 18.42 16.88
CA HIS A 117 -2.70 19.49 17.24
C HIS A 117 -1.38 19.38 16.44
N PRO A 118 -1.07 20.31 15.51
CA PRO A 118 0.12 20.25 14.65
C PRO A 118 1.44 20.03 15.41
N LYS A 119 1.68 20.80 16.49
CA LYS A 119 2.89 20.63 17.33
C LYS A 119 3.04 19.23 17.93
N SER A 120 1.94 18.53 18.23
CA SER A 120 2.00 17.16 18.75
C SER A 120 2.52 16.20 17.67
N LEU A 121 2.15 16.43 16.41
CA LEU A 121 2.61 15.64 15.26
C LEU A 121 4.07 15.95 14.92
N GLU A 122 4.45 17.22 14.95
CA GLU A 122 5.84 17.65 14.73
C GLU A 122 6.79 17.01 15.76
N SER A 123 6.44 17.06 17.05
CA SER A 123 7.24 16.44 18.11
C SER A 123 7.36 14.93 17.93
N PHE A 124 6.28 14.25 17.55
CA PHE A 124 6.32 12.81 17.26
C PHE A 124 7.26 12.49 16.08
N ILE A 125 7.14 13.23 14.98
CA ILE A 125 7.97 13.01 13.78
C ILE A 125 9.44 13.30 14.07
N ALA A 126 9.74 14.36 14.83
CA ALA A 126 11.10 14.71 15.22
C ALA A 126 11.73 13.67 16.17
N GLY A 127 10.93 12.99 16.99
CA GLY A 127 11.38 11.93 17.89
C GLY A 127 11.49 10.55 17.25
N MET A 128 11.06 10.39 15.99
CA MET A 128 10.93 9.09 15.34
C MET A 128 12.29 8.45 15.03
N ASN A 129 12.50 7.21 15.48
CA ASN A 129 13.69 6.42 15.14
C ASN A 129 13.57 5.74 13.76
N ASP A 130 14.66 5.13 13.29
CA ASP A 130 14.71 4.52 11.95
C ASP A 130 13.75 3.34 11.75
N LEU A 131 13.45 2.59 12.81
CA LEU A 131 12.51 1.48 12.74
C LEU A 131 11.09 2.01 12.56
N GLU A 132 10.68 2.98 13.36
CA GLU A 132 9.37 3.62 13.28
C GLU A 132 9.17 4.31 11.93
N ALA A 133 10.24 4.93 11.42
CA ALA A 133 10.27 5.51 10.08
C ALA A 133 9.90 4.50 9.01
N ALA A 134 10.53 3.33 9.03
CA ALA A 134 10.31 2.29 8.02
C ALA A 134 8.83 1.86 7.91
N PHE A 135 8.02 2.12 8.95
CA PHE A 135 6.58 1.89 8.97
C PHE A 135 5.73 3.09 8.56
N LEU A 136 6.28 4.31 8.40
CA LEU A 136 5.50 5.54 8.25
C LEU A 136 5.97 6.46 7.12
N ASP A 137 7.28 6.57 6.83
CA ASP A 137 7.79 7.52 5.83
C ASP A 137 7.68 6.97 4.40
N ASN A 138 6.97 7.71 3.54
CA ASN A 138 6.82 7.50 2.11
C ASN A 138 6.53 6.03 1.76
N MET A 139 5.54 5.47 2.45
CA MET A 139 5.27 4.04 2.44
C MET A 139 4.92 3.51 1.06
N GLN A 140 4.23 4.29 0.23
CA GLN A 140 3.83 3.81 -1.11
C GLN A 140 5.06 3.72 -2.03
N LEU A 141 5.94 4.71 -1.98
CA LEU A 141 7.21 4.74 -2.70
C LEU A 141 8.09 3.54 -2.36
N ARG A 142 8.15 3.14 -1.07
CA ARG A 142 8.94 1.98 -0.62
C ARG A 142 8.59 0.68 -1.36
N TYR A 143 7.35 0.51 -1.80
CA TYR A 143 6.94 -0.66 -2.60
C TYR A 143 7.51 -0.66 -4.02
N PHE A 144 7.91 0.49 -4.54
CA PHE A 144 8.54 0.60 -5.86
C PHE A 144 10.06 0.46 -5.82
N LEU A 145 10.67 0.23 -4.65
CA LEU A 145 12.13 0.12 -4.52
C LEU A 145 12.64 -1.32 -4.68
N ASP A 146 13.89 -1.41 -5.14
CA ASP A 146 14.61 -2.69 -5.24
C ASP A 146 15.10 -3.17 -3.85
N GLN A 147 15.40 -2.22 -2.96
CA GLN A 147 15.78 -2.46 -1.58
C GLN A 147 15.08 -1.42 -0.70
N ILE A 148 14.66 -1.82 0.51
CA ILE A 148 13.96 -0.93 1.43
C ILE A 148 15.01 -0.18 2.26
N PRO A 149 15.17 1.15 2.11
CA PRO A 149 16.12 1.91 2.90
C PRO A 149 15.59 2.12 4.32
N ARG A 150 16.45 2.54 5.26
CA ARG A 150 15.99 2.94 6.60
C ARG A 150 15.14 4.22 6.53
N ARG A 151 15.62 5.22 5.79
CA ARG A 151 14.92 6.47 5.48
C ARG A 151 14.88 6.65 3.98
N THR A 152 13.75 7.12 3.48
CA THR A 152 13.61 7.44 2.05
C THR A 152 14.20 8.81 1.73
N GLY A 153 14.83 8.91 0.56
CA GLY A 153 15.39 10.16 0.02
C GLY A 153 15.09 10.34 -1.47
N HIS A 154 15.58 11.43 -2.05
CA HIS A 154 15.31 11.76 -3.46
C HIS A 154 15.86 10.73 -4.45
N ALA A 155 17.00 10.09 -4.15
CA ALA A 155 17.51 8.99 -4.97
C ALA A 155 16.53 7.80 -5.03
N ASP A 156 15.82 7.53 -3.93
CA ASP A 156 14.78 6.49 -3.88
C ASP A 156 13.57 6.89 -4.72
N LEU A 157 13.18 8.17 -4.74
CA LEU A 157 12.11 8.66 -5.60
C LEU A 157 12.42 8.46 -7.08
N ASP A 158 13.64 8.77 -7.51
CA ASP A 158 14.07 8.56 -8.89
C ASP A 158 14.02 7.07 -9.26
N LYS A 159 14.47 6.21 -8.33
CA LYS A 159 14.41 4.76 -8.53
C LYS A 159 12.98 4.24 -8.57
N ALA A 160 12.11 4.73 -7.69
CA ALA A 160 10.70 4.38 -7.68
C ALA A 160 10.02 4.78 -9.00
N LYS A 161 10.26 5.99 -9.51
CA LYS A 161 9.76 6.46 -10.80
C LYS A 161 10.24 5.60 -11.98
N GLU A 162 11.50 5.18 -11.96
CA GLU A 162 12.03 4.23 -12.94
C GLU A 162 11.25 2.90 -12.88
N ASN A 163 11.11 2.34 -11.68
CA ASN A 163 10.43 1.07 -11.46
C ASN A 163 8.91 1.13 -11.72
N CYS A 164 8.27 2.31 -11.62
CA CYS A 164 6.89 2.49 -12.06
C CYS A 164 6.69 2.12 -13.54
N ARG A 165 7.72 2.25 -14.39
CA ARG A 165 7.65 1.87 -15.81
C ARG A 165 7.53 0.36 -16.04
N LEU A 166 7.80 -0.46 -15.03
CA LEU A 166 7.56 -1.91 -15.08
C LEU A 166 6.07 -2.25 -15.05
N PHE A 167 5.24 -1.33 -14.58
CA PHE A 167 3.81 -1.55 -14.44
C PHE A 167 3.10 -1.28 -15.74
N ARG A 168 2.29 -2.25 -16.17
CA ARG A 168 1.34 -2.06 -17.26
C ARG A 168 0.33 -0.98 -16.91
N GLN A 169 -0.09 -0.93 -15.65
CA GLN A 169 -0.95 0.13 -15.15
C GLN A 169 -0.77 0.35 -13.64
N ILE A 170 -0.72 1.62 -13.25
CA ILE A 170 -0.81 2.06 -11.87
C ILE A 170 -2.10 2.89 -11.75
N GLY A 171 -3.06 2.40 -10.97
CA GLY A 171 -4.29 3.13 -10.69
C GLY A 171 -4.23 3.94 -9.41
N THR A 172 -5.23 4.79 -9.19
CA THR A 172 -5.47 5.46 -7.92
C THR A 172 -6.76 4.96 -7.28
N THR A 173 -6.85 5.04 -5.96
CA THR A 173 -8.07 4.65 -5.22
C THR A 173 -9.25 5.54 -5.60
N GLU A 174 -8.95 6.79 -5.95
CA GLU A 174 -9.87 7.84 -6.37
C GLU A 174 -10.47 7.53 -7.75
N ARG A 175 -9.71 6.88 -8.64
CA ARG A 175 -10.11 6.46 -10.00
C ARG A 175 -10.26 4.94 -10.12
N TYR A 176 -10.67 4.29 -9.03
CA TYR A 176 -10.75 2.82 -8.95
C TYR A 176 -11.60 2.18 -10.07
N ALA A 177 -12.75 2.78 -10.41
CA ALA A 177 -13.64 2.25 -11.44
C ALA A 177 -13.01 2.28 -12.85
N GLU A 178 -12.22 3.31 -13.14
CA GLU A 178 -11.48 3.42 -14.41
C GLU A 178 -10.35 2.39 -14.47
N PHE A 179 -9.65 2.19 -13.35
CA PHE A 179 -8.62 1.17 -13.21
C PHE A 179 -9.18 -0.23 -13.46
N THR A 180 -10.29 -0.61 -12.83
CA THR A 180 -10.88 -1.94 -13.02
C THR A 180 -11.43 -2.14 -14.43
N ALA A 181 -12.05 -1.13 -15.03
CA ALA A 181 -12.51 -1.20 -16.42
C ALA A 181 -11.34 -1.41 -17.40
N THR A 182 -10.22 -0.70 -17.18
CA THR A 182 -9.02 -0.84 -18.00
C THR A 182 -8.36 -2.21 -17.82
N PHE A 183 -8.32 -2.74 -16.60
CA PHE A 183 -7.84 -4.08 -16.30
C PHE A 183 -8.65 -5.16 -17.03
N VAL A 184 -9.98 -5.10 -16.93
CA VAL A 184 -10.89 -6.04 -17.62
C VAL A 184 -10.67 -6.00 -19.13
N LYS A 185 -10.63 -4.79 -19.70
CA LYS A 185 -10.41 -4.59 -21.14
C LYS A 185 -9.06 -5.11 -21.59
N SER A 186 -8.00 -4.86 -20.83
CA SER A 186 -6.61 -5.26 -21.15
C SER A 186 -6.42 -6.77 -21.24
N HIS A 187 -7.24 -7.53 -20.52
CA HIS A 187 -7.17 -8.99 -20.47
C HIS A 187 -8.35 -9.69 -21.17
N ALA A 188 -9.21 -8.94 -21.88
CA ALA A 188 -10.43 -9.45 -22.51
C ALA A 188 -11.30 -10.31 -21.56
N LEU A 189 -11.38 -9.91 -20.28
CA LEU A 189 -12.13 -10.62 -19.27
C LEU A 189 -13.62 -10.29 -19.38
N ILE A 190 -14.47 -11.24 -19.01
CA ILE A 190 -15.92 -11.02 -18.96
C ILE A 190 -16.29 -10.57 -17.55
N GLN A 191 -16.79 -9.34 -17.41
CA GLN A 191 -17.24 -8.83 -16.13
C GLN A 191 -18.59 -9.46 -15.77
N SER A 192 -18.59 -10.42 -14.85
CA SER A 192 -19.82 -10.83 -14.18
C SER A 192 -20.36 -9.63 -13.38
N GLY A 193 -21.65 -9.30 -13.51
CA GLY A 193 -22.32 -8.12 -12.94
C GLY A 193 -22.41 -8.07 -11.41
N ILE A 194 -21.35 -8.47 -10.70
CA ILE A 194 -21.22 -8.37 -9.25
C ILE A 194 -21.19 -6.88 -8.88
N PRO A 195 -22.18 -6.38 -8.12
CA PRO A 195 -22.17 -5.01 -7.64
C PRO A 195 -20.97 -4.81 -6.71
N PHE A 196 -20.11 -3.86 -7.05
CA PHE A 196 -18.93 -3.57 -6.28
C PHE A 196 -19.22 -2.52 -5.21
N ARG A 197 -19.00 -2.86 -3.93
CA ARG A 197 -19.05 -1.90 -2.81
C ARG A 197 -17.63 -1.60 -2.32
N LEU A 198 -17.18 -0.36 -2.51
CA LEU A 198 -16.05 0.18 -1.75
C LEU A 198 -16.48 0.34 -0.29
N ASN A 199 -15.81 -0.35 0.63
CA ASN A 199 -15.98 -0.13 2.05
C ASN A 199 -15.46 1.26 2.41
N ARG A 200 -16.37 2.25 2.50
CA ARG A 200 -16.09 3.51 3.17
C ARG A 200 -16.10 3.26 4.68
N SER A 201 -14.96 3.47 5.34
CA SER A 201 -14.90 3.40 6.80
C SER A 201 -15.87 4.44 7.38
N ARG A 202 -16.75 4.00 8.29
CA ARG A 202 -17.70 4.87 9.02
C ARG A 202 -17.09 5.51 10.27
N GLU A 203 -15.84 5.19 10.56
CA GLU A 203 -15.15 5.67 11.75
C GLU A 203 -14.76 7.14 11.62
N LYS A 204 -14.69 7.84 12.76
CA LYS A 204 -14.18 9.22 12.81
C LYS A 204 -12.75 9.30 12.24
N PRO A 205 -12.42 10.38 11.52
CA PRO A 205 -11.05 10.62 11.08
C PRO A 205 -10.14 10.93 12.29
N LEU A 206 -8.86 10.53 12.23
CA LEU A 206 -7.85 10.92 13.24
C LEU A 206 -7.57 12.42 13.18
N PHE A 207 -7.52 12.98 11.98
CA PHE A 207 -7.28 14.38 11.71
C PHE A 207 -8.04 14.82 10.45
N ASP A 208 -8.25 16.13 10.30
CA ASP A 208 -8.80 16.70 9.08
C ASP A 208 -7.75 16.67 7.96
N LEU A 209 -8.07 16.01 6.85
CA LEU A 209 -7.19 15.90 5.67
C LEU A 209 -7.01 17.23 4.93
N ASN A 210 -7.87 18.21 5.21
CA ASN A 210 -7.86 19.52 4.56
C ASN A 210 -7.21 20.62 5.43
N ASP A 211 -6.87 20.34 6.69
CA ASP A 211 -6.22 21.31 7.57
C ASP A 211 -4.76 21.54 7.12
N PRO A 212 -4.40 22.75 6.65
CA PRO A 212 -3.05 23.02 6.15
C PRO A 212 -1.97 22.86 7.23
N ALA A 213 -2.27 23.17 8.49
CA ALA A 213 -1.31 23.05 9.58
C ALA A 213 -1.00 21.58 9.89
N ILE A 214 -2.02 20.72 9.88
CA ILE A 214 -1.83 19.27 10.02
C ILE A 214 -1.08 18.70 8.82
N ARG A 215 -1.44 19.09 7.60
CA ARG A 215 -0.76 18.63 6.38
C ARG A 215 0.72 19.02 6.40
N ASN A 216 1.05 20.25 6.81
CA ASN A 216 2.42 20.71 6.92
C ASN A 216 3.20 19.91 7.96
N ALA A 217 2.60 19.64 9.13
CA ALA A 217 3.22 18.83 10.17
C ALA A 217 3.53 17.40 9.68
N LEU A 218 2.61 16.77 8.94
CA LEU A 218 2.76 15.40 8.42
C LEU A 218 3.56 15.31 7.10
N TYR A 219 3.85 16.44 6.43
CA TYR A 219 4.51 16.48 5.13
C TYR A 219 5.81 15.66 5.06
N PRO A 220 6.71 15.67 6.08
CA PRO A 220 7.94 14.88 6.03
C PRO A 220 7.71 13.37 5.80
N LEU A 221 6.56 12.84 6.24
CA LEU A 221 6.21 11.43 6.10
C LEU A 221 5.64 11.08 4.72
N VAL A 222 5.24 12.05 3.91
CA VAL A 222 4.53 11.80 2.63
C VAL A 222 5.09 12.58 1.45
N GLN A 223 6.08 13.45 1.65
CA GLN A 223 6.59 14.36 0.62
C GLN A 223 7.02 13.67 -0.67
N LEU A 224 7.64 12.48 -0.59
CA LEU A 224 8.09 11.75 -1.76
C LEU A 224 6.94 10.93 -2.36
N ASP A 225 6.04 10.39 -1.54
CA ASP A 225 4.79 9.78 -2.00
C ASP A 225 3.94 10.78 -2.79
N LEU A 226 3.87 12.05 -2.37
CA LEU A 226 3.19 13.13 -3.09
C LEU A 226 3.82 13.37 -4.46
N GLN A 227 5.14 13.50 -4.52
CA GLN A 227 5.85 13.68 -5.79
C GLN A 227 5.66 12.49 -6.73
N LEU A 228 5.62 11.27 -6.20
CA LEU A 228 5.33 10.06 -6.98
C LEU A 228 3.88 10.06 -7.49
N TYR A 229 2.91 10.31 -6.60
CA TYR A 229 1.48 10.34 -6.89
C TYR A 229 1.12 11.39 -7.95
N GLU A 230 1.60 12.63 -7.79
CA GLU A 230 1.40 13.73 -8.74
C GLU A 230 2.05 13.46 -10.10
N GLY A 231 3.19 12.76 -10.12
CA GLY A 231 3.86 12.36 -11.35
C GLY A 231 3.05 11.35 -12.17
N LEU A 232 2.27 10.50 -11.50
CA LEU A 232 1.43 9.48 -12.14
C LEU A 232 0.11 10.06 -12.67
N ASP A 233 -0.50 11.00 -11.94
CA ASP A 233 -1.78 11.60 -12.36
C ASP A 233 -1.64 12.50 -13.61
N LYS A 234 -0.43 13.02 -13.87
CA LYS A 234 -0.12 13.81 -15.07
C LYS A 234 0.13 12.98 -16.34
N HIS A 235 0.24 11.65 -16.22
CA HIS A 235 0.51 10.74 -17.33
C HIS A 235 -0.44 9.53 -17.31
N PRO A 236 -1.74 9.73 -17.61
CA PRO A 236 -2.72 8.64 -17.69
C PRO A 236 -2.48 7.70 -18.87
#